data_AF-A0A7S1CKR3-F1
#
_entry.id   AF-A0A7S1CKR3-F1
#
_cell.length_a   1.000
_cell.length_b   1.000
_cell.length_c   1.000
_cell.angle_alpha   90.00
_cell.angle_beta   90.00
_cell.angle_gamma   90.00
#
_symmetry.space_group_name_H-M   'P 1'
#
loop_
_entity.id
_entity.type
_entity.pdbx_description
1 polymer ?
#
loop_
_entity_poly.entity_id
_entity_poly.type
_entity_poly.pdbx_seq_one_letter_code
_entity_poly.pdbx_strand_id
1 'polypeptide(L)'
;MWDTIDIDGDVTVEGLKEHFEENYNYEVTSLFAGGVMLWDSLSADDDVDEKRVSELYQEVAHRELRPGELDLIVGVDVEDLDDDADPDAEVDLPPVRIRFRSV
;
A
#
# COMPACT_ATOMS: atom_id res chain seq x y z
N MET A 1 7.92 0.51 18.57
CA MET A 1 7.40 0.11 17.26
C MET A 1 8.34 -0.89 16.65
N TRP A 2 7.93 -2.17 16.61
CA TRP A 2 8.62 -3.24 15.88
C TRP A 2 7.68 -3.95 14.93
N ASP A 3 6.41 -3.54 14.89
CA ASP A 3 5.37 -4.19 14.11
C ASP A 3 5.47 -3.72 12.66
N THR A 4 5.16 -4.64 11.75
CA THR A 4 5.14 -4.44 10.31
C THR A 4 4.05 -5.34 9.78
N ILE A 5 3.24 -4.83 8.85
CA ILE A 5 2.29 -5.66 8.11
C ILE A 5 3.05 -6.25 6.93
N ASP A 6 3.19 -7.56 6.89
CA ASP A 6 3.90 -8.24 5.81
C ASP A 6 2.91 -8.79 4.78
N ILE A 7 3.08 -8.41 3.52
CA ILE A 7 2.32 -8.91 2.38
C ILE A 7 3.26 -9.70 1.47
N ASP A 8 2.93 -10.97 1.22
CA ASP A 8 3.74 -11.86 0.38
C ASP A 8 3.37 -11.74 -1.10
N GLY A 9 4.37 -11.39 -1.92
CA GLY A 9 4.20 -11.22 -3.36
C GLY A 9 4.07 -9.75 -3.74
N ASP A 10 4.47 -9.45 -4.97
CA ASP A 10 4.29 -8.13 -5.56
C ASP A 10 2.82 -7.96 -5.98
N VAL A 11 2.01 -7.50 -5.02
CA VAL A 11 0.56 -7.31 -5.16
C VAL A 11 0.25 -6.13 -6.07
N THR A 12 -0.95 -6.14 -6.64
CA THR A 12 -1.54 -4.95 -7.28
C THR A 12 -1.98 -3.95 -6.22
N VAL A 13 -2.22 -2.70 -6.62
CA VAL A 13 -2.83 -1.72 -5.71
C VAL A 13 -4.21 -2.20 -5.26
N GLU A 14 -5.02 -2.75 -6.18
CA GLU A 14 -6.31 -3.40 -5.85
C GLU A 14 -6.14 -4.52 -4.81
N GLY A 15 -5.21 -5.45 -5.02
CA GLY A 15 -4.98 -6.55 -4.09
C GLY A 15 -4.45 -6.08 -2.73
N LEU A 16 -3.81 -4.92 -2.66
CA LEU A 16 -3.45 -4.28 -1.39
C LEU A 16 -4.70 -3.70 -0.70
N LYS A 17 -5.61 -3.04 -1.43
CA LYS A 17 -6.90 -2.56 -0.88
C LYS A 17 -7.72 -3.71 -0.32
N GLU A 18 -7.90 -4.77 -1.13
CA GLU A 18 -8.63 -5.98 -0.72
C GLU A 18 -8.01 -6.61 0.54
N HIS A 19 -6.68 -6.63 0.66
CA HIS A 19 -6.02 -7.14 1.86
C HIS A 19 -6.40 -6.34 3.12
N PHE A 20 -6.46 -5.02 3.02
CA PHE A 20 -6.82 -4.15 4.14
C PHE A 20 -8.29 -4.25 4.52
N GLU A 21 -9.17 -4.32 3.53
CA GLU A 21 -10.61 -4.49 3.73
C GLU A 21 -10.90 -5.85 4.38
N GLU A 22 -10.43 -6.95 3.81
CA GLU A 22 -10.78 -8.30 4.26
C GLU A 22 -10.16 -8.68 5.63
N ASN A 23 -8.95 -8.20 5.93
CA ASN A 23 -8.21 -8.64 7.11
C ASN A 23 -8.30 -7.66 8.29
N TYR A 24 -8.59 -6.39 8.02
CA TYR A 24 -8.57 -5.33 9.03
C TYR A 24 -9.81 -4.44 9.03
N ASN A 25 -10.75 -4.64 8.10
CA ASN A 25 -11.94 -3.80 7.92
C ASN A 25 -11.58 -2.32 7.67
N TYR A 26 -10.53 -2.10 6.88
CA TYR A 26 -10.01 -0.77 6.57
C TYR A 26 -10.08 -0.48 5.07
N GLU A 27 -10.49 0.73 4.71
CA GLU A 27 -10.41 1.24 3.34
C GLU A 27 -9.10 2.01 3.16
N VAL A 28 -8.28 1.62 2.19
CA VAL A 28 -7.02 2.31 1.89
C VAL A 28 -7.32 3.60 1.12
N THR A 29 -6.91 4.73 1.69
CA THR A 29 -7.13 6.05 1.09
C THR A 29 -5.88 6.61 0.42
N SER A 30 -4.68 6.22 0.88
CA SER A 30 -3.42 6.62 0.26
C SER A 30 -2.33 5.58 0.44
N LEU A 31 -1.43 5.51 -0.54
CA LEU A 31 -0.24 4.65 -0.55
C LEU A 31 0.99 5.49 -0.86
N PHE A 32 2.03 5.38 -0.03
CA PHE A 32 3.27 6.12 -0.21
C PHE A 32 4.51 5.27 0.06
N ALA A 33 5.60 5.57 -0.63
CA ALA A 33 6.90 4.93 -0.44
C ALA A 33 7.95 6.00 -0.13
N GLY A 34 8.40 6.04 1.13
CA GLY A 34 9.28 7.10 1.62
C GLY A 34 8.57 8.46 1.57
N GLY A 35 9.07 9.38 0.75
CA GLY A 35 8.50 10.72 0.58
C GLY A 35 7.66 10.91 -0.69
N VAL A 36 7.26 9.82 -1.35
CA VAL A 36 6.55 9.85 -2.63
C VAL A 36 5.18 9.19 -2.46
N MET A 37 4.12 9.90 -2.83
CA MET A 37 2.76 9.37 -2.94
C MET A 37 2.65 8.55 -4.22
N LEU A 38 2.34 7.27 -4.09
CA LEU A 38 2.20 6.33 -5.21
C LEU A 38 0.77 6.33 -5.76
N TRP A 39 -0.21 6.41 -4.87
CA TRP A 39 -1.63 6.37 -5.19
C TRP A 39 -2.44 7.06 -4.08
N ASP A 40 -3.55 7.69 -4.44
CA ASP A 40 -4.56 8.23 -3.53
C ASP A 40 -5.96 8.06 -4.13
N SER A 41 -6.96 7.84 -3.27
CA SER A 41 -8.35 7.58 -3.70
C SER A 41 -9.03 8.76 -4.39
N LEU A 42 -8.52 9.98 -4.23
CA LEU A 42 -9.10 11.19 -4.81
C LEU A 42 -8.63 11.44 -6.25
N SER A 43 -7.48 10.89 -6.62
CA SER A 43 -6.80 11.17 -7.89
C SER A 43 -6.58 9.91 -8.74
N ALA A 44 -7.06 8.76 -8.30
CA ALA A 44 -6.85 7.48 -8.97
C ALA A 44 -7.57 7.40 -10.32
N ASP A 45 -6.79 7.19 -11.38
CA ASP A 45 -7.29 6.61 -12.63
C ASP A 45 -7.49 5.10 -12.41
N ASP A 46 -8.60 4.53 -12.90
CA ASP A 46 -8.93 3.10 -12.77
C ASP A 46 -7.78 2.18 -13.25
N ASP A 47 -6.97 2.64 -14.19
CA ASP A 47 -5.81 1.93 -14.74
C ASP A 47 -4.66 1.72 -13.72
N VAL A 48 -4.62 2.47 -12.62
CA VAL A 48 -3.58 2.36 -11.59
C VAL A 48 -3.82 1.17 -10.67
N ASP A 49 -5.08 0.78 -10.49
CA ASP A 49 -5.46 -0.28 -9.55
C ASP A 49 -4.93 -1.65 -9.97
N GLU A 50 -4.84 -1.90 -11.28
CA GLU A 50 -4.28 -3.13 -11.86
C GLU A 50 -2.74 -3.20 -11.80
N LYS A 51 -2.06 -2.06 -11.56
CA LYS A 51 -0.59 -2.03 -11.53
C LYS A 51 -0.05 -2.67 -10.27
N ARG A 52 1.09 -3.35 -10.41
CA ARG A 52 1.83 -3.84 -9.23
C ARG A 52 2.42 -2.67 -8.45
N VAL A 53 2.48 -2.79 -7.13
CA VAL A 53 3.04 -1.72 -6.29
C VAL A 53 4.51 -1.46 -6.64
N SER A 54 5.28 -2.49 -7.01
CA SER A 54 6.65 -2.30 -7.50
C SER A 54 6.74 -1.51 -8.82
N GLU A 55 5.80 -1.73 -9.74
CA GLU A 55 5.76 -1.06 -11.04
C GLU A 55 5.39 0.40 -10.84
N LEU A 56 4.37 0.65 -10.01
CA LEU A 56 3.94 1.99 -9.63
C LEU A 56 5.04 2.77 -8.91
N TYR A 57 5.76 2.12 -7.98
CA TYR A 57 6.92 2.72 -7.33
C TYR A 57 7.97 3.15 -8.35
N GLN A 58 8.32 2.28 -9.31
CA GLN A 58 9.36 2.60 -10.29
C GLN A 58 8.94 3.73 -11.24
N GLU A 59 7.66 3.76 -11.62
CA GLU A 59 7.07 4.80 -12.45
C GLU A 59 7.08 6.16 -11.77
N VAL A 60 6.53 6.26 -10.56
CA VAL A 60 6.33 7.53 -9.84
C VAL A 60 7.62 8.02 -9.19
N ALA A 61 8.41 7.12 -8.59
CA ALA A 61 9.68 7.48 -7.97
C ALA A 61 10.81 7.67 -9.01
N HIS A 62 10.54 7.38 -10.29
CA HIS A 62 11.51 7.42 -11.39
C HIS A 62 12.81 6.67 -11.04
N ARG A 63 12.66 5.52 -10.38
CA ARG A 63 13.77 4.73 -9.84
C ARG A 63 13.51 3.26 -10.02
N GLU A 64 14.46 2.55 -10.60
CA GLU A 64 14.41 1.09 -10.73
C GLU A 64 14.64 0.40 -9.37
N LEU A 65 13.98 -0.75 -9.19
CA LEU A 65 14.34 -1.66 -8.09
C LEU A 65 15.73 -2.22 -8.32
N ARG A 66 16.54 -2.28 -7.27
CA ARG A 66 17.91 -2.79 -7.39
C ARG A 66 17.91 -4.32 -7.56
N PRO A 67 18.86 -4.89 -8.30
CA PRO A 67 19.05 -6.34 -8.32
C PRO A 67 19.27 -6.88 -6.91
N GLY A 68 18.42 -7.82 -6.48
CA GLY A 68 18.46 -8.41 -5.14
C GLY A 68 17.69 -7.64 -4.06
N GLU A 69 16.96 -6.58 -4.42
CA GLU A 69 15.96 -5.97 -3.54
C GLU A 69 14.80 -6.97 -3.37
N LEU A 70 14.56 -7.41 -2.14
CA LEU A 70 13.60 -8.47 -1.81
C LEU A 70 12.27 -7.94 -1.30
N ASP A 71 12.23 -6.67 -0.93
CA ASP A 71 11.03 -6.04 -0.41
C ASP A 71 10.99 -4.55 -0.71
N LEU A 72 9.79 -4.00 -0.61
CA LEU A 72 9.50 -2.57 -0.62
C LEU A 72 8.70 -2.25 0.64
N ILE A 73 9.15 -1.21 1.37
CA ILE A 73 8.43 -0.67 2.52
C ILE A 73 7.56 0.49 2.04
N VAL A 74 6.27 0.39 2.31
CA VAL A 74 5.28 1.42 2.01
C VAL A 74 4.54 1.83 3.28
N GLY A 75 4.07 3.06 3.33
CA GLY A 75 3.07 3.50 4.28
C GLY A 75 1.70 3.56 3.60
N VAL A 76 0.67 3.35 4.40
CA VAL A 76 -0.71 3.38 3.97
C VAL A 76 -1.50 4.23 4.96
N ASP A 77 -2.33 5.11 4.41
CA ASP A 77 -3.37 5.78 5.19
C ASP A 77 -4.68 5.05 4.91
N VAL A 78 -5.49 4.91 5.95
CA VAL A 78 -6.75 4.16 5.89
C VAL A 78 -7.87 4.87 6.64
N GLU A 79 -9.09 4.52 6.28
CA GLU A 79 -10.31 4.83 7.03
C GLU A 79 -10.90 3.53 7.61
N ASP A 80 -11.46 3.62 8.82
CA ASP A 80 -12.14 2.50 9.48
C ASP A 80 -13.56 2.36 8.92
N LEU A 81 -13.91 1.15 8.45
CA LEU A 81 -15.20 0.86 7.83
C LEU A 81 -16.30 0.47 8.84
N ASP A 82 -16.00 0.42 10.15
CA ASP A 82 -17.01 0.16 11.16
C ASP A 82 -18.07 1.28 11.20
N ASP A 83 -19.36 0.92 11.26
CA ASP A 83 -20.51 1.86 11.23
C ASP A 83 -20.47 2.91 12.37
N ASP A 84 -19.79 2.60 13.48
CA ASP A 84 -19.64 3.46 14.66
C ASP A 84 -18.29 4.21 14.68
N ALA A 85 -17.45 4.06 13.65
CA ALA A 85 -16.17 4.75 13.54
C ALA A 85 -16.36 6.25 13.32
N ASP A 86 -15.46 7.04 13.91
CA ASP A 86 -15.38 8.47 13.63
C ASP A 86 -14.66 8.66 12.29
N PRO A 87 -15.30 9.24 11.26
CA PRO A 87 -14.68 9.41 9.94
C PRO A 87 -13.47 10.36 9.97
N ASP A 88 -13.32 11.15 11.03
CA ASP A 88 -12.16 12.03 11.24
C ASP A 88 -11.08 11.36 12.13
N ALA A 89 -11.26 10.09 12.55
CA ALA A 89 -10.26 9.40 13.36
C ALA A 89 -9.09 8.91 12.51
N GLU A 90 -7.89 9.40 12.84
CA GLU A 90 -6.64 8.89 12.27
C GLU A 90 -6.32 7.49 12.82
N VAL A 91 -6.18 6.51 11.92
CA VAL A 91 -5.72 5.16 12.26
C VAL A 91 -4.19 5.09 12.11
N ASP A 92 -3.48 4.93 13.23
CA ASP A 92 -2.02 4.76 13.21
C ASP A 92 -1.66 3.30 12.85
N LEU A 93 -1.14 3.10 11.65
CA LEU A 93 -0.71 1.79 11.15
C LEU A 93 0.82 1.64 11.14
N PRO A 94 1.33 0.43 11.44
CA PRO A 94 2.72 0.13 11.17
C PRO A 94 2.99 0.16 9.66
N PRO A 95 4.25 0.33 9.23
CA PRO A 95 4.60 0.25 7.83
C PRO A 95 4.27 -1.14 7.24
N VAL A 96 3.97 -1.16 5.95
CA VAL A 96 3.67 -2.36 5.18
C VAL A 96 4.92 -2.78 4.42
N ARG A 97 5.32 -4.05 4.56
CA ARG A 97 6.40 -4.66 3.78
C ARG A 97 5.82 -5.56 2.69
N ILE A 98 6.00 -5.16 1.44
CA ILE A 98 5.66 -5.97 0.27
C ILE A 98 6.89 -6.81 -0.09
N ARG A 99 6.79 -8.14 0.01
CA ARG A 99 7.92 -9.04 -0.27
C ARG A 99 7.88 -9.53 -1.71
N PHE A 100 8.87 -9.15 -2.50
CA PHE A 100 9.07 -9.67 -3.85
C PHE A 100 9.52 -11.13 -3.73
N ARG A 101 8.73 -12.07 -4.26
CA ARG A 101 9.19 -13.46 -4.32
C ARG A 101 10.45 -13.52 -5.18
N SER A 102 11.57 -13.92 -4.57
CA SER A 102 12.73 -14.36 -5.35
C SER A 102 12.32 -15.59 -6.14
N VAL A 103 12.32 -15.47 -7.46
CA VAL A 103 12.27 -16.64 -8.37
C VAL A 103 13.64 -17.33 -8.36
#